data_AF-A0A2G2G8G2-F1
#
_entry.id   AF-A0A2G2G8G2-F1
#
_cell.length_a   1.000
_cell.length_b   1.000
_cell.length_c   1.000
_cell.angle_alpha   90.00
_cell.angle_beta   90.00
_cell.angle_gamma   90.00
#
_symmetry.space_group_name_H-M   'P 1'
#
loop_
_entity.id
_entity.type
_entity.pdbx_description
1 polymer ?
#
loop_
_entity_poly.entity_id
_entity_poly.type
_entity_poly.pdbx_seq_one_letter_code
_entity_poly.pdbx_strand_id
1 'polypeptide(L)'
;MTKDKMIAEAKKQLDSFQKEIDELKESSSHLSGDMKKQFDTGAKELKSLYKEADEKFDKLKDKAEENYNEVKDFIELSNKALKHSFNYFMSHYKK
;
A
#
# COMPACT_ATOMS: atom_id res chain seq x y z
N MET A 1 -17.50 6.73 13.52
CA MET A 1 -17.13 6.42 12.12
C MET A 1 -17.80 5.09 11.78
N THR A 2 -18.34 4.88 10.59
CA THR A 2 -18.94 3.57 10.21
C THR A 2 -17.89 2.67 9.56
N LYS A 3 -18.11 1.35 9.57
CA LYS A 3 -17.24 0.37 8.90
C LYS A 3 -16.97 0.75 7.44
N ASP A 4 -18.02 1.10 6.70
CA ASP A 4 -17.91 1.46 5.28
C ASP A 4 -17.10 2.74 5.06
N LYS A 5 -17.24 3.72 5.96
CA LYS A 5 -16.42 4.95 5.91
C LYS A 5 -14.95 4.64 6.18
N MET A 6 -14.64 3.77 7.15
CA MET A 6 -13.27 3.33 7.41
C MET A 6 -12.65 2.61 6.22
N ILE A 7 -13.39 1.66 5.63
CA ILE A 7 -12.93 0.93 4.43
C ILE A 7 -12.72 1.90 3.26
N ALA A 8 -13.62 2.87 3.07
CA ALA A 8 -13.49 3.87 2.02
C ALA A 8 -12.26 4.78 2.24
N GLU A 9 -11.99 5.20 3.47
CA GLU A 9 -10.79 5.97 3.80
C GLU A 9 -9.51 5.15 3.62
N ALA A 10 -9.52 3.89 4.02
CA ALA A 10 -8.39 2.98 3.83
C ALA A 10 -8.09 2.76 2.34
N LYS A 11 -9.12 2.53 1.51
CA LYS A 11 -8.97 2.43 0.05
C LYS A 11 -8.41 3.72 -0.57
N LYS A 12 -8.84 4.91 -0.11
CA LYS A 12 -8.25 6.18 -0.57
C LYS A 12 -6.76 6.29 -0.23
N GLN A 13 -6.35 5.80 0.94
CA GLN A 13 -4.94 5.77 1.32
C GLN A 13 -4.15 4.79 0.45
N LEU A 14 -4.71 3.61 0.17
CA LEU A 14 -4.14 2.66 -0.78
C LEU A 14 -3.94 3.30 -2.17
N ASP A 15 -4.95 3.98 -2.68
CA ASP A 15 -4.88 4.65 -3.98
C ASP A 15 -3.79 5.74 -4.01
N SER A 16 -3.58 6.45 -2.89
CA SER A 16 -2.48 7.40 -2.75
C SER A 16 -1.12 6.70 -2.86
N PHE A 17 -0.94 5.58 -2.13
CA PHE A 17 0.30 4.80 -2.22
C PHE A 17 0.55 4.27 -3.63
N GLN A 18 -0.49 3.82 -4.34
CA GLN A 18 -0.36 3.35 -5.72
C GLN A 18 0.11 4.48 -6.65
N LYS A 19 -0.45 5.69 -6.51
CA LYS A 19 0.00 6.87 -7.28
C LYS A 19 1.46 7.21 -6.98
N GLU A 20 1.87 7.22 -5.72
CA GLU A 20 3.26 7.48 -5.34
C GLU A 20 4.22 6.45 -5.94
N ILE A 21 3.85 5.16 -5.98
CA ILE A 21 4.65 4.11 -6.62
C ILE A 21 4.76 4.33 -8.13
N ASP A 22 3.68 4.76 -8.79
CA ASP A 22 3.67 5.01 -10.22
C ASP A 22 4.49 6.26 -10.58
N GLU A 23 4.39 7.33 -9.80
CA GLU A 23 5.26 8.52 -9.93
C GLU A 23 6.73 8.14 -9.72
N LEU A 24 7.03 7.27 -8.74
CA LEU A 24 8.38 6.77 -8.52
C LEU A 24 8.88 5.94 -9.71
N LYS A 25 8.03 5.13 -10.34
CA LYS A 25 8.36 4.38 -11.57
C LYS A 25 8.68 5.29 -12.74
N GLU A 26 7.90 6.34 -12.93
CA GLU A 26 8.18 7.33 -13.96
C GLU A 26 9.50 8.04 -13.66
N SER A 27 9.70 8.46 -12.40
CA SER A 27 10.93 9.12 -11.96
C SER A 27 12.16 8.23 -12.14
N SER A 28 12.04 6.91 -11.96
CA SER A 28 13.13 5.93 -12.06
C SER A 28 13.35 5.40 -13.48
N SER A 29 12.61 5.89 -14.47
CA SER A 29 12.77 5.49 -15.87
C SER A 29 14.19 5.66 -16.41
N HIS A 30 14.95 6.64 -15.87
CA HIS A 30 16.34 6.92 -16.20
C HIS A 30 17.35 6.00 -15.49
N LEU A 31 16.93 5.19 -14.50
CA LEU A 31 17.81 4.23 -13.85
C LEU A 31 18.20 3.12 -14.82
N SER A 32 19.44 2.66 -14.68
CA SER A 32 19.99 1.54 -15.46
C SER A 32 20.75 0.56 -14.56
N GLY A 33 21.04 -0.62 -15.10
CA GLY A 33 21.80 -1.65 -14.38
C GLY A 33 21.12 -2.14 -13.11
N ASP A 34 21.91 -2.32 -12.05
CA ASP A 34 21.43 -2.93 -10.81
C ASP A 34 20.52 -2.01 -9.99
N MET A 35 20.64 -0.68 -10.13
CA MET A 35 19.70 0.27 -9.53
C MET A 35 18.28 0.09 -10.08
N LYS A 36 18.13 -0.13 -11.38
CA LYS A 36 16.82 -0.40 -11.99
C LYS A 36 16.21 -1.71 -11.46
N LYS A 37 17.01 -2.76 -11.34
CA LYS A 37 16.56 -4.06 -10.81
C LYS A 37 16.11 -3.96 -9.35
N GLN A 38 16.86 -3.24 -8.52
CA GLN A 38 16.50 -3.01 -7.11
C GLN A 38 15.20 -2.20 -7.01
N PHE A 39 15.08 -1.15 -7.83
CA PHE A 39 13.87 -0.35 -7.94
C PHE A 39 12.66 -1.22 -8.34
N ASP A 40 12.77 -1.97 -9.43
CA ASP A 40 11.68 -2.82 -9.95
C ASP A 40 11.25 -3.88 -8.92
N THR A 41 12.21 -4.43 -8.17
CA THR A 41 11.94 -5.40 -7.10
C THR A 41 11.14 -4.76 -5.97
N GLY A 42 11.61 -3.63 -5.42
CA GLY A 42 10.90 -2.95 -4.34
C GLY A 42 9.53 -2.42 -4.77
N ALA A 43 9.41 -1.88 -5.98
CA ALA A 43 8.14 -1.44 -6.53
C ALA A 43 7.16 -2.62 -6.74
N LYS A 44 7.65 -3.81 -7.09
CA LYS A 44 6.84 -5.02 -7.20
C LYS A 44 6.35 -5.51 -5.83
N GLU A 45 7.21 -5.49 -4.81
CA GLU A 45 6.85 -5.84 -3.44
C GLU A 45 5.78 -4.90 -2.89
N LEU A 46 5.95 -3.58 -3.08
CA LEU A 46 4.95 -2.58 -2.68
C LEU A 46 3.62 -2.79 -3.38
N LYS A 47 3.63 -3.08 -4.69
CA LYS A 47 2.41 -3.40 -5.45
C LYS A 47 1.73 -4.68 -4.97
N SER A 48 2.50 -5.68 -4.56
CA SER A 48 1.95 -6.93 -3.99
C SER A 48 1.26 -6.66 -2.65
N LEU A 49 1.90 -5.89 -1.76
CA LEU A 49 1.32 -5.51 -0.47
C LEU A 49 0.04 -4.69 -0.66
N TYR A 50 0.03 -3.75 -1.61
CA TYR A 50 -1.17 -3.01 -1.99
C TYR A 50 -2.31 -3.95 -2.38
N LYS A 51 -2.05 -4.88 -3.31
CA LYS A 51 -3.08 -5.79 -3.83
C LYS A 51 -3.65 -6.67 -2.73
N GLU A 52 -2.79 -7.16 -1.83
CA GLU A 52 -3.24 -7.97 -0.69
C GLU A 52 -4.11 -7.16 0.27
N ALA A 53 -3.77 -5.89 0.53
CA ALA A 53 -4.57 -5.01 1.38
C ALA A 53 -5.93 -4.69 0.74
N ASP A 54 -5.97 -4.39 -0.56
CA ASP A 54 -7.21 -4.09 -1.28
C ASP A 54 -8.17 -5.28 -1.32
N GLU A 55 -7.66 -6.48 -1.65
CA GLU A 55 -8.45 -7.72 -1.64
C GLU A 55 -9.03 -8.03 -0.25
N LYS A 56 -8.25 -7.75 0.82
CA LYS A 56 -8.73 -7.95 2.19
C LYS A 56 -9.75 -6.89 2.58
N PHE A 57 -9.60 -5.62 2.17
CA PHE A 57 -10.61 -4.59 2.40
C PHE A 57 -11.93 -4.89 1.69
N ASP A 58 -11.89 -5.46 0.48
CA ASP A 58 -13.10 -5.92 -0.20
C ASP A 58 -13.80 -7.03 0.58
N LYS A 59 -13.06 -8.03 1.07
CA LYS A 59 -13.64 -9.10 1.91
C LYS A 59 -14.25 -8.58 3.21
N LEU A 60 -13.70 -7.51 3.78
CA LEU A 60 -14.21 -6.88 5.00
C LEU A 60 -15.48 -6.06 4.77
N LYS A 61 -15.69 -5.57 3.54
CA LYS A 61 -16.93 -4.90 3.14
C LYS A 61 -18.14 -5.86 3.27
N ASP A 62 -17.95 -7.12 2.92
CA ASP A 62 -19.01 -8.13 2.93
C ASP A 62 -19.27 -8.78 4.30
N LYS A 63 -18.36 -8.62 5.28
CA LYS A 63 -18.58 -9.11 6.66
C LYS A 63 -19.62 -8.27 7.42
N ALA A 64 -20.41 -8.89 8.30
CA ALA A 64 -21.40 -8.21 9.15
C ALA A 64 -20.78 -7.10 10.05
N GLU A 65 -21.60 -6.14 10.50
CA GLU A 65 -21.17 -4.96 11.29
C GLU A 65 -20.44 -5.30 12.61
N GLU A 66 -20.66 -6.50 13.16
CA GLU A 66 -20.06 -6.95 14.42
C GLU A 66 -18.52 -6.99 14.41
N ASN A 67 -17.89 -6.97 13.22
CA ASN A 67 -16.43 -7.05 13.06
C ASN A 67 -15.73 -5.68 12.94
N TYR A 68 -16.37 -4.58 13.37
CA TYR A 68 -15.79 -3.23 13.25
C TYR A 68 -14.38 -3.09 13.84
N ASN A 69 -14.11 -3.68 15.01
CA ASN A 69 -12.78 -3.62 15.63
C ASN A 69 -11.74 -4.42 14.81
N GLU A 70 -12.10 -5.60 14.30
CA GLU A 70 -11.23 -6.40 13.44
C GLU A 70 -10.89 -5.64 12.14
N VAL A 71 -11.87 -4.95 11.55
CA VAL A 71 -11.70 -4.12 10.36
C VAL A 71 -10.73 -2.97 10.65
N LYS A 72 -10.93 -2.27 11.78
CA LYS A 72 -10.09 -1.16 12.20
C LYS A 72 -8.63 -1.59 12.41
N ASP A 73 -8.41 -2.66 13.17
CA ASP A 73 -7.08 -3.18 13.46
C ASP A 73 -6.38 -3.63 12.18
N PHE A 74 -7.11 -4.29 11.28
CA PHE A 74 -6.58 -4.69 9.99
C PHE A 74 -6.16 -3.49 9.11
N ILE A 75 -6.99 -2.44 9.06
CA ILE A 75 -6.67 -1.19 8.35
C ILE A 75 -5.40 -0.55 8.93
N GLU A 76 -5.33 -0.41 10.26
CA GLU A 76 -4.18 0.20 10.93
C GLU A 76 -2.89 -0.58 10.67
N LEU A 77 -2.93 -1.91 10.79
CA LEU A 77 -1.77 -2.77 10.54
C LEU A 77 -1.33 -2.73 9.07
N SER A 78 -2.27 -2.79 8.13
CA SER A 78 -1.98 -2.75 6.70
C SER A 78 -1.34 -1.42 6.30
N ASN A 79 -1.90 -0.30 6.78
CA ASN A 79 -1.34 1.02 6.55
C ASN A 79 0.06 1.17 7.15
N LYS A 80 0.28 0.66 8.37
CA LYS A 80 1.59 0.69 9.01
C LYS A 80 2.61 -0.11 8.21
N ALA A 81 2.25 -1.30 7.75
CA ALA A 81 3.11 -2.15 6.94
C ALA A 81 3.46 -1.50 5.60
N LEU A 82 2.46 -0.98 4.88
CA LEU A 82 2.66 -0.28 3.61
C LEU A 82 3.56 0.94 3.77
N LYS A 83 3.29 1.79 4.77
CA LYS A 83 4.10 2.98 5.04
C LYS A 83 5.54 2.61 5.43
N HIS A 84 5.72 1.56 6.22
CA HIS A 84 7.04 1.09 6.59
C HIS A 84 7.82 0.59 5.37
N SER A 85 7.22 -0.28 4.55
CA SER A 85 7.84 -0.79 3.32
C SER A 85 8.14 0.35 2.33
N PHE A 86 7.23 1.31 2.20
CA PHE A 86 7.42 2.47 1.34
C PHE A 86 8.58 3.35 1.83
N ASN A 87 8.63 3.67 3.13
CA ASN A 87 9.73 4.44 3.70
C ASN A 87 11.08 3.71 3.57
N TYR A 88 11.09 2.39 3.77
CA TYR A 88 12.28 1.57 3.60
C TYR A 88 12.79 1.62 2.15
N PHE A 89 11.87 1.45 1.19
CA PHE A 89 12.16 1.58 -0.24
C PHE A 89 12.72 2.97 -0.57
N MET A 90 12.05 4.02 -0.13
CA MET A 90 12.46 5.41 -0.37
C MET A 90 13.80 5.76 0.27
N SER A 91 14.13 5.20 1.44
CA SER A 91 15.42 5.38 2.10
C SER A 91 16.59 4.82 1.28
N HIS A 92 16.36 3.74 0.53
CA HIS A 92 17.35 3.18 -0.39
C HIS A 92 17.45 3.97 -1.71
N TYR A 93 16.38 4.69 -2.08
CA TYR A 93 16.30 5.41 -3.35
C TYR A 93 16.70 6.89 -3.28
N LYS A 94 16.42 7.59 -2.17
CA LYS A 94 16.72 9.03 -1.98
C LYS A 94 18.15 9.31 -1.46
N LYS A 95 19.04 8.31 -1.45
CA LYS A 95 20.39 8.45 -0.91
C LYS A 95 21.40 8.87 -1.97
#